data_AF-A0A9D9P0J7-F1
#
_entry.id   AF-A0A9D9P0J7-F1
#
_cell.length_a   1.000
_cell.length_b   1.000
_cell.length_c   1.000
_cell.angle_alpha   90.00
_cell.angle_beta   90.00
_cell.angle_gamma   90.00
#
_symmetry.space_group_name_H-M   'P 1'
#
loop_
_entity.id
_entity.type
_entity.pdbx_description
1 polymer ?
#
loop_
_entity_poly.entity_id
_entity_poly.type
_entity_poly.pdbx_seq_one_letter_code
_entity_poly.pdbx_strand_id
1 'polypeptide(L)'
;MPGSDQHGAARGWRAHAVRALGRCSLLGVLTLAPVVLALALYLPSLRFSFLLDDSYDLLLAQETSYHDLLLRPLPGFSYYRPLTFVVYKLVHELVGGRDPWHYHALAVLLHATNVLLLGRLVRRLAGRSASTLAAALFASFPFAYQAVQIVCSLPHLLVTSCLLGALLAWLRAGDDTERRWIWCGLALLLALAAPGFHETGALAGLLLAGTLVSRGARCAWRALAPWLASALAGNGAYVALWFWGFAKPGPRAVTWWDRLQNVVFWLQAAAYPVTRQLTVLVDAEWLTRHAWSAVSVSALLALGAGLFVHGLGGQARSAAAILVLGFLLFAPVVCFLPFAGYVQDGPRLLYPVAPALATFWGMLPRAGWRWPRGRLVAVALSGLLVALALLQGVTFVARRTKLAEQASAAQEAVVAAARAAPCWPLVVVNGPAWLALHRYEYPLGHFGMNAQPSYHGYDALLQVRLGWRTPVRSLAVEPATHQRDWTFGPHGQPGTLAEVAALRLAGWRILHLVASERGFSATASAPL
;
A
#
# COMPACT_ATOMS: atom_id res chain seq x y z
N MET A 1 -9.27 -74.11 -1.73
CA MET A 1 -8.27 -73.06 -1.44
C MET A 1 -8.37 -71.97 -2.50
N PRO A 2 -8.77 -70.74 -2.18
CA PRO A 2 -8.63 -69.60 -3.09
C PRO A 2 -7.38 -68.80 -2.72
N GLY A 3 -6.39 -68.82 -3.61
CA GLY A 3 -5.14 -68.08 -3.49
C GLY A 3 -5.19 -66.75 -4.24
N SER A 4 -5.08 -65.68 -3.44
CA SER A 4 -4.28 -64.47 -3.70
C SER A 4 -4.51 -63.64 -4.97
N ASP A 5 -5.54 -62.77 -4.93
CA ASP A 5 -5.68 -61.58 -5.78
C ASP A 5 -5.22 -60.29 -5.05
N GLN A 6 -4.25 -60.39 -4.14
CA GLN A 6 -3.82 -59.27 -3.28
C GLN A 6 -2.78 -58.34 -3.92
N HIS A 7 -2.19 -58.70 -5.07
CA HIS A 7 -1.10 -57.91 -5.69
C HIS A 7 -1.58 -56.77 -6.63
N GLY A 8 -2.84 -56.80 -7.09
CA GLY A 8 -3.43 -55.74 -7.92
C GLY A 8 -3.91 -54.54 -7.11
N ALA A 9 -4.53 -54.78 -5.96
CA ALA A 9 -5.08 -53.74 -5.09
C ALA A 9 -4.01 -52.82 -4.47
N ALA A 10 -2.85 -53.38 -4.10
CA ALA A 10 -1.75 -52.62 -3.49
C ALA A 10 -1.05 -51.65 -4.48
N ARG A 11 -1.02 -51.95 -5.78
CA ARG A 11 -0.46 -51.07 -6.82
C ARG A 11 -1.36 -49.88 -7.15
N GLY A 12 -2.69 -50.10 -7.19
CA GLY A 12 -3.67 -49.04 -7.38
C GLY A 12 -3.68 -48.02 -6.23
N TRP A 13 -3.51 -48.50 -4.99
CA TRP A 13 -3.48 -47.64 -3.80
C TRP A 13 -2.26 -46.71 -3.76
N ARG A 14 -1.06 -47.22 -4.10
CA ARG A 14 0.16 -46.40 -4.17
C ARG A 14 0.08 -45.34 -5.28
N ALA A 15 -0.47 -45.68 -6.45
CA ALA A 15 -0.67 -44.72 -7.54
C ALA A 15 -1.71 -43.64 -7.20
N HIS A 16 -2.78 -43.99 -6.47
CA HIS A 16 -3.76 -43.02 -5.99
C HIS A 16 -3.21 -42.13 -4.86
N ALA A 17 -2.45 -42.70 -3.92
CA ALA A 17 -1.81 -41.94 -2.83
C ALA A 17 -0.78 -40.94 -3.37
N VAL A 18 0.07 -41.34 -4.31
CA VAL A 18 1.06 -40.44 -4.95
C VAL A 18 0.38 -39.32 -5.76
N ARG A 19 -0.72 -39.62 -6.47
CA ARG A 19 -1.51 -38.57 -7.18
C ARG A 19 -2.26 -37.66 -6.21
N ALA A 20 -2.72 -38.17 -5.06
CA ALA A 20 -3.37 -37.39 -4.03
C ALA A 20 -2.37 -36.47 -3.31
N LEU A 21 -1.20 -37.00 -2.94
CA LEU A 21 -0.08 -36.25 -2.36
C LEU A 21 0.45 -35.17 -3.31
N GLY A 22 0.62 -35.48 -4.61
CA GLY A 22 1.02 -34.52 -5.64
C GLY A 22 -0.02 -33.43 -5.94
N ARG A 23 -1.32 -33.74 -5.81
CA ARG A 23 -2.39 -32.74 -5.91
C ARG A 23 -2.45 -31.85 -4.67
N CYS A 24 -2.26 -32.41 -3.48
CA CYS A 24 -2.22 -31.64 -2.23
C CYS A 24 -1.00 -30.70 -2.16
N SER A 25 0.17 -31.12 -2.65
CA SER A 25 1.36 -30.27 -2.71
C SER A 25 1.19 -29.13 -3.72
N LEU A 26 0.71 -29.40 -4.93
CA LEU A 26 0.44 -28.37 -5.95
C LEU A 26 -0.62 -27.36 -5.48
N LEU A 27 -1.65 -27.82 -4.77
CA LEU A 27 -2.70 -26.96 -4.23
C LEU A 27 -2.19 -26.04 -3.11
N GLY A 28 -1.33 -26.55 -2.23
CA GLY A 28 -0.67 -25.73 -1.22
C GLY A 28 0.24 -24.67 -1.86
N VAL A 29 1.04 -25.08 -2.84
CA VAL A 29 1.96 -24.20 -3.58
C VAL A 29 1.22 -23.08 -4.29
N LEU A 30 0.13 -23.36 -5.02
CA LEU A 30 -0.63 -22.31 -5.72
C LEU A 30 -1.29 -21.31 -4.76
N THR A 31 -1.72 -21.75 -3.57
CA THR A 31 -2.29 -20.82 -2.57
C THR A 31 -1.24 -19.96 -1.88
N LEU A 32 -0.01 -20.46 -1.74
CA LEU A 32 1.08 -19.75 -1.07
C LEU A 32 1.92 -18.92 -2.03
N ALA A 33 1.92 -19.22 -3.33
CA ALA A 33 2.73 -18.51 -4.33
C ALA A 33 2.54 -16.97 -4.32
N PRO A 34 1.31 -16.42 -4.24
CA PRO A 34 1.13 -14.97 -4.12
C PRO A 34 1.69 -14.39 -2.81
N VAL A 35 1.65 -15.15 -1.72
CA VAL A 35 2.21 -14.74 -0.42
C VAL A 35 3.73 -14.72 -0.50
N VAL A 36 4.34 -15.75 -1.10
CA VAL A 36 5.78 -15.79 -1.35
C VAL A 36 6.20 -14.66 -2.29
N LEU A 37 5.42 -14.34 -3.32
CA LEU A 37 5.66 -13.19 -4.19
C LEU A 37 5.63 -11.88 -3.40
N ALA A 38 4.62 -11.66 -2.55
CA ALA A 38 4.54 -10.47 -1.71
C ALA A 38 5.75 -10.35 -0.78
N LEU A 39 6.13 -11.43 -0.11
CA LEU A 39 7.32 -11.46 0.75
C LEU A 39 8.58 -11.17 -0.07
N ALA A 40 8.80 -11.84 -1.21
CA ALA A 40 10.00 -11.65 -2.02
C ALA A 40 10.13 -10.22 -2.57
N LEU A 41 9.02 -9.58 -2.98
CA LEU A 41 9.03 -8.21 -3.51
C LEU A 41 9.39 -7.17 -2.46
N TYR A 42 8.96 -7.38 -1.21
CA TYR A 42 9.08 -6.37 -0.16
C TYR A 42 10.09 -6.72 0.94
N LEU A 43 10.66 -7.93 0.96
CA LEU A 43 11.72 -8.31 1.90
C LEU A 43 12.91 -7.32 1.91
N PRO A 44 13.33 -6.72 0.77
CA PRO A 44 14.37 -5.69 0.80
C PRO A 44 14.05 -4.47 1.67
N SER A 45 12.77 -4.14 1.89
CA SER A 45 12.38 -2.97 2.69
C SER A 45 12.73 -3.12 4.17
N LEU A 46 13.01 -4.34 4.64
CA LEU A 46 13.54 -4.55 6.00
C LEU A 46 14.87 -3.83 6.26
N ARG A 47 15.58 -3.44 5.20
CA ARG A 47 16.86 -2.72 5.27
C ARG A 47 16.71 -1.22 5.12
N PHE A 48 15.48 -0.72 4.97
CA PHE A 48 15.24 0.71 4.79
C PHE A 48 15.34 1.44 6.11
N SER A 49 15.70 2.71 6.04
CA SER A 49 15.66 3.64 7.17
C SER A 49 14.21 4.12 7.39
N PHE A 50 14.02 5.07 8.31
CA PHE A 50 12.75 5.78 8.52
C PHE A 50 12.57 6.87 7.45
N LEU A 51 11.84 6.51 6.39
CA LEU A 51 11.60 7.35 5.20
C LEU A 51 10.37 8.25 5.39
N LEU A 52 10.22 9.31 4.59
CA LEU A 52 9.06 10.22 4.67
C LEU A 52 8.86 10.73 6.12
N ASP A 53 7.67 10.58 6.67
CA ASP A 53 7.25 11.09 7.97
C ASP A 53 7.48 10.06 9.09
N ASP A 54 8.11 8.91 8.78
CA ASP A 54 8.33 7.80 9.72
C ASP A 54 8.91 8.29 11.05
N SER A 55 9.98 9.08 10.99
CA SER A 55 10.67 9.55 12.19
C SER A 55 9.79 10.49 13.02
N TYR A 56 9.01 11.36 12.38
CA TYR A 56 8.14 12.31 13.08
C TYR A 56 6.94 11.60 13.73
N ASP A 57 6.26 10.73 12.97
CA ASP A 57 5.11 9.96 13.46
C ASP A 57 5.49 9.07 14.65
N LEU A 58 6.65 8.40 14.58
CA LEU A 58 7.14 7.54 15.65
C LEU A 58 7.55 8.32 16.89
N LEU A 59 8.20 9.48 16.73
CA LEU A 59 8.56 10.34 17.85
C LEU A 59 7.29 10.79 18.62
N LEU A 60 6.28 11.24 17.88
CA LEU A 60 5.05 11.72 18.49
C LEU A 60 4.28 10.59 19.20
N ALA A 61 4.26 9.39 18.62
CA ALA A 61 3.69 8.20 19.26
C ALA A 61 4.40 7.87 20.59
N GLN A 62 5.72 8.00 20.63
CA GLN A 62 6.53 7.71 21.81
C GLN A 62 6.27 8.70 22.94
N GLU A 63 6.24 9.99 22.62
CA GLU A 63 6.10 11.08 23.59
C GLU A 63 4.67 11.26 24.12
N THR A 64 3.66 10.74 23.40
CA THR A 64 2.25 10.88 23.78
C THR A 64 1.76 9.71 24.63
N SER A 65 0.97 9.97 25.68
CA SER A 65 0.37 8.92 26.52
C SER A 65 -0.66 8.07 25.75
N TYR A 66 -0.86 6.79 26.15
CA TYR A 66 -1.89 5.95 25.54
C TYR A 66 -3.30 6.56 25.62
N HIS A 67 -3.61 7.22 26.74
CA HIS A 67 -4.87 7.92 26.94
C HIS A 67 -5.07 9.01 25.89
N ASP A 68 -4.07 9.85 25.68
CA ASP A 68 -4.18 10.97 24.74
C ASP A 68 -4.19 10.48 23.29
N LEU A 69 -3.41 9.44 22.97
CA LEU A 69 -3.46 8.78 21.66
C LEU A 69 -4.87 8.28 21.31
N LEU A 70 -5.59 7.76 22.31
CA LEU A 70 -6.91 7.14 22.12
C LEU A 70 -8.09 8.11 22.16
N LEU A 71 -7.92 9.32 22.69
CA LEU A 71 -9.02 10.25 22.96
C LEU A 71 -8.86 11.60 22.28
N ARG A 72 -7.66 11.95 21.79
CA ARG A 72 -7.36 13.27 21.23
C ARG A 72 -6.69 13.15 19.86
N PRO A 73 -7.01 14.04 18.91
CA PRO A 73 -6.25 14.18 17.69
C PRO A 73 -4.86 14.70 18.04
N LEU A 74 -3.85 14.15 17.36
CA LEU A 74 -2.48 14.57 17.56
C LEU A 74 -2.24 15.96 16.93
N PRO A 75 -1.46 16.84 17.60
CA PRO A 75 -1.17 18.17 17.07
C PRO A 75 -0.56 18.12 15.66
N GLY A 76 -1.02 18.98 14.77
CA GLY A 76 -0.53 19.07 13.40
C GLY A 76 -1.12 18.06 12.41
N PHE A 77 -1.88 17.06 12.88
CA PHE A 77 -2.53 16.09 12.00
C PHE A 77 -3.93 16.54 11.58
N SER A 78 -4.22 16.45 10.28
CA SER A 78 -5.58 16.62 9.73
C SER A 78 -6.38 15.32 9.72
N TYR A 79 -6.08 14.39 10.62
CA TYR A 79 -6.78 13.11 10.76
C TYR A 79 -6.78 12.57 12.20
N TYR A 80 -7.64 11.59 12.47
CA TYR A 80 -7.74 10.92 13.77
C TYR A 80 -7.60 9.41 13.64
N ARG A 81 -6.39 8.88 13.90
CA ARG A 81 -6.03 7.46 13.71
C ARG A 81 -5.46 6.84 14.99
N PRO A 82 -6.25 6.81 16.09
CA PRO A 82 -5.75 6.45 17.42
C PRO A 82 -5.07 5.08 17.46
N LEU A 83 -5.64 4.07 16.79
CA LEU A 83 -5.12 2.71 16.84
C LEU A 83 -3.80 2.55 16.05
N THR A 84 -3.56 3.37 15.03
CA THR A 84 -2.27 3.39 14.33
C THR A 84 -1.15 3.82 15.28
N PHE A 85 -1.33 4.93 15.98
CA PHE A 85 -0.30 5.43 16.89
C PHE A 85 -0.11 4.52 18.10
N VAL A 86 -1.17 3.87 18.57
CA VAL A 86 -1.06 2.79 19.56
C VAL A 86 -0.18 1.64 19.04
N VAL A 87 -0.35 1.22 17.78
CA VAL A 87 0.51 0.20 17.17
C VAL A 87 1.97 0.67 17.10
N TYR A 88 2.23 1.91 16.67
CA TYR A 88 3.58 2.46 16.63
C TYR A 88 4.25 2.45 18.00
N LYS A 89 3.52 2.90 19.04
CA LYS A 89 4.01 2.93 20.41
C LYS A 89 4.24 1.52 20.98
N LEU A 90 3.33 0.59 20.74
CA LEU A 90 3.50 -0.82 21.17
C LEU A 90 4.71 -1.48 20.52
N VAL A 91 4.92 -1.28 19.20
CA VAL A 91 6.13 -1.80 18.53
C VAL A 91 7.37 -1.16 19.15
N HIS A 92 7.33 0.14 19.47
CA HIS A 92 8.45 0.79 20.13
C HIS A 92 8.79 0.16 21.48
N GLU A 93 7.79 -0.02 22.34
CA GLU A 93 7.96 -0.53 23.71
C GLU A 93 8.37 -2.01 23.74
N LEU A 94 7.87 -2.83 22.81
CA LEU A 94 8.11 -4.28 22.81
C LEU A 94 9.48 -4.68 22.26
N VAL A 95 10.00 -3.94 21.27
CA VAL A 95 11.24 -4.31 20.55
C VAL A 95 12.26 -3.15 20.47
N GLY A 96 12.08 -2.12 21.29
CA GLY A 96 13.01 -1.01 21.48
C GLY A 96 12.91 0.12 20.44
N GLY A 97 12.19 -0.08 19.34
CA GLY A 97 11.69 0.95 18.40
C GLY A 97 12.68 1.89 17.71
N ARG A 98 13.98 1.79 18.00
CA ARG A 98 15.05 2.57 17.33
C ARG A 98 15.53 1.94 16.04
N ASP A 99 15.23 0.65 15.85
CA ASP A 99 15.56 -0.09 14.64
C ASP A 99 14.35 -0.12 13.69
N PRO A 100 14.45 0.49 12.49
CA PRO A 100 13.39 0.46 11.48
C PRO A 100 12.95 -0.95 11.09
N TRP A 101 13.82 -1.96 11.23
CA TRP A 101 13.57 -3.33 10.80
C TRP A 101 12.22 -3.88 11.27
N HIS A 102 11.88 -3.66 12.55
CA HIS A 102 10.66 -4.22 13.15
C HIS A 102 9.37 -3.66 12.55
N TYR A 103 9.40 -2.37 12.22
CA TYR A 103 8.26 -1.69 11.61
C TYR A 103 8.07 -2.13 10.16
N HIS A 104 9.17 -2.23 9.41
CA HIS A 104 9.14 -2.76 8.05
C HIS A 104 8.73 -4.24 8.03
N ALA A 105 9.18 -5.05 9.00
CA ALA A 105 8.76 -6.43 9.14
C ALA A 105 7.25 -6.54 9.38
N LEU A 106 6.70 -5.70 10.25
CA LEU A 106 5.25 -5.64 10.46
C LEU A 106 4.50 -5.24 9.17
N ALA A 107 4.99 -4.24 8.43
CA ALA A 107 4.39 -3.82 7.17
C ALA A 107 4.39 -4.94 6.12
N VAL A 108 5.52 -5.63 5.93
CA VAL A 108 5.67 -6.75 5.00
C VAL A 108 4.74 -7.92 5.38
N LEU A 109 4.68 -8.27 6.67
CA LEU A 109 3.81 -9.33 7.18
C LEU A 109 2.32 -8.98 7.04
N LEU A 110 1.94 -7.71 7.26
CA LEU A 110 0.56 -7.25 7.04
C LEU A 110 0.20 -7.27 5.56
N HIS A 111 1.12 -6.90 4.65
CA HIS A 111 0.86 -7.01 3.22
C HIS A 111 0.67 -8.47 2.79
N ALA A 112 1.56 -9.37 3.23
CA ALA A 112 1.44 -10.81 3.00
C ALA A 112 0.12 -11.39 3.56
N THR A 113 -0.28 -10.93 4.74
CA THR A 113 -1.57 -11.28 5.36
C THR A 113 -2.75 -10.78 4.53
N ASN A 114 -2.70 -9.52 4.06
CA ASN A 114 -3.73 -8.96 3.19
C ASN A 114 -3.85 -9.72 1.87
N VAL A 115 -2.73 -10.13 1.26
CA VAL A 115 -2.70 -10.96 0.05
C VAL A 115 -3.37 -12.31 0.31
N LEU A 116 -3.08 -12.94 1.46
CA LEU A 116 -3.71 -14.19 1.86
C LEU A 116 -5.21 -14.03 2.13
N LEU A 117 -5.63 -12.96 2.82
CA LEU A 117 -7.03 -12.65 3.10
C LEU A 117 -7.80 -12.42 1.79
N LEU A 118 -7.24 -11.63 0.86
CA LEU A 118 -7.83 -11.43 -0.46
C LEU A 118 -7.95 -12.76 -1.22
N GLY A 119 -6.87 -13.55 -1.25
CA GLY A 119 -6.88 -14.87 -1.87
C GLY A 119 -8.01 -15.75 -1.32
N ARG A 120 -8.19 -15.79 0.01
CA ARG A 120 -9.30 -16.53 0.64
C ARG A 120 -10.68 -15.97 0.28
N LEU A 121 -10.82 -14.64 0.22
CA LEU A 121 -12.07 -13.97 -0.13
C LEU A 121 -12.47 -14.30 -1.57
N VAL A 122 -11.55 -14.09 -2.53
CA VAL A 122 -11.80 -14.37 -3.94
C VAL A 122 -11.97 -15.87 -4.19
N ARG A 123 -11.28 -16.74 -3.46
CA ARG A 123 -11.48 -18.20 -3.57
C ARG A 123 -12.91 -18.59 -3.29
N ARG A 124 -13.52 -17.95 -2.30
CA ARG A 124 -14.92 -18.19 -1.92
C ARG A 124 -15.90 -17.61 -2.93
N LEU A 125 -15.62 -16.42 -3.47
CA LEU A 125 -16.54 -15.71 -4.37
C LEU A 125 -16.44 -16.17 -5.83
N ALA A 126 -15.24 -16.49 -6.31
CA ALA A 126 -14.96 -16.70 -7.72
C ALA A 126 -14.13 -17.98 -8.01
N GLY A 127 -13.74 -18.74 -6.99
CA GLY A 127 -13.00 -20.00 -7.14
C GLY A 127 -11.47 -19.86 -7.17
N ARG A 128 -10.79 -21.00 -7.31
CA ARG A 128 -9.33 -21.13 -7.06
C ARG A 128 -8.45 -20.39 -8.07
N SER A 129 -8.80 -20.41 -9.35
CA SER A 129 -8.02 -19.74 -10.40
C SER A 129 -8.06 -18.22 -10.22
N ALA A 130 -9.25 -17.64 -10.10
CA ALA A 130 -9.44 -16.22 -9.84
C ALA A 130 -8.75 -15.78 -8.53
N SER A 131 -8.80 -16.63 -7.49
CA SER A 131 -8.12 -16.39 -6.22
C SER A 131 -6.61 -16.19 -6.36
N THR A 132 -5.94 -17.11 -7.04
CA THR A 132 -4.48 -17.07 -7.18
C THR A 132 -4.06 -15.85 -7.99
N LEU A 133 -4.78 -15.55 -9.08
CA LEU A 133 -4.48 -14.40 -9.95
C LEU A 133 -4.76 -13.08 -9.24
N ALA A 134 -5.92 -12.91 -8.60
CA ALA A 134 -6.24 -11.69 -7.87
C ALA A 134 -5.26 -11.44 -6.72
N ALA A 135 -4.89 -12.49 -5.98
CA ALA A 135 -3.89 -12.36 -4.92
C ALA A 135 -2.51 -11.99 -5.47
N ALA A 136 -2.08 -12.57 -6.60
CA ALA A 136 -0.79 -12.24 -7.23
C ALA A 136 -0.77 -10.81 -7.78
N LEU A 137 -1.85 -10.38 -8.44
CA LEU A 137 -2.00 -9.01 -8.94
C LEU A 137 -2.02 -7.97 -7.81
N PHE A 138 -2.59 -8.33 -6.66
CA PHE A 138 -2.56 -7.47 -5.48
C PHE A 138 -1.18 -7.44 -4.81
N ALA A 139 -0.51 -8.59 -4.71
CA ALA A 139 0.86 -8.69 -4.19
C ALA A 139 1.85 -7.84 -4.98
N SER A 140 1.69 -7.78 -6.30
CA SER A 140 2.51 -6.97 -7.18
C SER A 140 1.83 -5.66 -7.61
N PHE A 141 0.80 -5.18 -6.91
CA PHE A 141 0.09 -3.98 -7.36
C PHE A 141 1.04 -2.77 -7.38
N PRO A 142 1.25 -2.08 -8.53
CA PRO A 142 2.30 -1.07 -8.65
C PRO A 142 2.25 0.01 -7.57
N PHE A 143 1.05 0.54 -7.31
CA PHE A 143 0.85 1.64 -6.37
C PHE A 143 0.88 1.21 -4.90
N ALA A 144 1.05 -0.08 -4.60
CA ALA A 144 1.16 -0.57 -3.22
C ALA A 144 2.52 -0.27 -2.60
N TYR A 145 3.56 0.01 -3.38
CA TYR A 145 4.93 0.10 -2.86
C TYR A 145 5.06 1.07 -1.69
N GLN A 146 4.46 2.26 -1.79
CA GLN A 146 4.56 3.29 -0.77
C GLN A 146 3.84 2.87 0.52
N ALA A 147 2.77 2.08 0.42
CA ALA A 147 2.06 1.56 1.59
C ALA A 147 2.83 0.46 2.33
N VAL A 148 3.69 -0.30 1.62
CA VAL A 148 4.42 -1.44 2.18
C VAL A 148 5.84 -1.07 2.59
N GLN A 149 6.49 -0.16 1.86
CA GLN A 149 7.91 0.19 2.03
C GLN A 149 8.16 1.38 2.95
N ILE A 150 7.13 2.10 3.37
CA ILE A 150 7.23 3.29 4.25
C ILE A 150 6.40 3.05 5.50
N VAL A 151 7.00 3.24 6.69
CA VAL A 151 6.39 2.88 7.98
C VAL A 151 5.16 3.73 8.28
N CYS A 152 5.20 5.04 8.03
CA CYS A 152 4.11 5.98 8.29
C CYS A 152 2.85 5.66 7.45
N SER A 153 3.00 4.78 6.45
CA SER A 153 1.92 4.29 5.60
C SER A 153 1.26 2.99 6.12
N LEU A 154 1.73 2.45 7.25
CA LEU A 154 1.14 1.29 7.95
C LEU A 154 -0.40 1.36 8.14
N PRO A 155 -1.04 2.53 8.41
CA PRO A 155 -2.50 2.69 8.40
C PRO A 155 -3.23 1.99 7.26
N HIS A 156 -2.69 2.09 6.04
CA HIS A 156 -3.31 1.54 4.85
C HIS A 156 -3.32 0.01 4.87
N LEU A 157 -2.29 -0.61 5.44
CA LEU A 157 -2.17 -2.07 5.59
C LEU A 157 -3.11 -2.59 6.68
N LEU A 158 -3.16 -1.90 7.82
CA LEU A 158 -3.99 -2.24 8.98
C LEU A 158 -5.48 -2.14 8.63
N VAL A 159 -5.91 -1.02 8.04
CA VAL A 159 -7.31 -0.85 7.65
C VAL A 159 -7.73 -1.91 6.64
N THR A 160 -6.88 -2.21 5.64
CA THR A 160 -7.16 -3.26 4.65
C THR A 160 -7.31 -4.63 5.30
N SER A 161 -6.49 -4.92 6.32
CA SER A 161 -6.56 -6.18 7.08
C SER A 161 -7.90 -6.29 7.81
N CYS A 162 -8.34 -5.21 8.46
CA CYS A 162 -9.64 -5.13 9.11
C CYS A 162 -10.79 -5.28 8.10
N LEU A 163 -10.75 -4.60 6.96
CA LEU A 163 -11.80 -4.65 5.94
C LEU A 163 -11.94 -6.05 5.33
N LEU A 164 -10.83 -6.65 4.90
CA LEU A 164 -10.83 -8.00 4.31
C LEU A 164 -11.19 -9.07 5.36
N GLY A 165 -10.66 -8.94 6.58
CA GLY A 165 -10.98 -9.81 7.70
C GLY A 165 -12.45 -9.74 8.10
N ALA A 166 -13.00 -8.53 8.19
CA ALA A 166 -14.41 -8.31 8.49
C ALA A 166 -15.32 -8.92 7.42
N LEU A 167 -15.01 -8.71 6.13
CA LEU A 167 -15.75 -9.33 5.02
C LEU A 167 -15.70 -10.86 5.06
N LEU A 168 -14.54 -11.45 5.34
CA LEU A 168 -14.40 -12.91 5.44
C LEU A 168 -15.19 -13.49 6.61
N ALA A 169 -15.07 -12.88 7.80
CA ALA A 169 -15.81 -13.26 9.00
C ALA A 169 -17.32 -13.11 8.76
N TRP A 170 -17.74 -12.00 8.17
CA TRP A 170 -19.12 -11.72 7.82
C TRP A 170 -19.71 -12.77 6.88
N LEU A 171 -19.00 -13.11 5.80
CA LEU A 171 -19.43 -14.16 4.90
C LEU A 171 -19.49 -15.52 5.64
N ARG A 172 -18.56 -15.81 6.57
CA ARG A 172 -18.61 -17.06 7.36
C ARG A 172 -19.83 -17.11 8.27
N ALA A 173 -20.20 -16.01 8.92
CA ALA A 173 -21.40 -15.92 9.76
C ALA A 173 -22.70 -16.26 9.01
N GLY A 174 -22.73 -15.95 7.70
CA GLY A 174 -23.85 -16.32 6.83
C GLY A 174 -23.96 -17.81 6.53
N ASP A 175 -22.83 -18.53 6.49
CA ASP A 175 -22.78 -19.95 6.10
C ASP A 175 -22.75 -20.90 7.31
N ASP A 176 -22.08 -20.50 8.40
CA ASP A 176 -21.91 -21.28 9.63
C ASP A 176 -22.93 -20.82 10.68
N THR A 177 -24.08 -21.50 10.73
CA THR A 177 -25.18 -21.16 11.65
C THR A 177 -24.85 -21.44 13.12
N GLU A 178 -24.04 -22.46 13.41
CA GLU A 178 -23.70 -22.87 14.78
C GLU A 178 -22.78 -21.86 15.46
N ARG A 179 -21.77 -21.36 14.72
CA ARG A 179 -20.77 -20.41 15.24
C ARG A 179 -21.02 -18.99 14.75
N ARG A 180 -22.22 -18.70 14.26
CA ARG A 180 -22.58 -17.40 13.66
C ARG A 180 -22.20 -16.23 14.56
N TRP A 181 -22.50 -16.30 15.85
CA TRP A 181 -22.25 -15.22 16.79
C TRP A 181 -20.75 -14.89 16.92
N ILE A 182 -19.86 -15.88 16.85
CA ILE A 182 -18.40 -15.69 16.88
C ILE A 182 -17.96 -14.92 15.64
N TRP A 183 -18.44 -15.37 14.47
CA TRP A 183 -18.09 -14.75 13.19
C TRP A 183 -18.67 -13.35 13.05
N CYS A 184 -19.90 -13.10 13.52
CA CYS A 184 -20.48 -11.77 13.60
C CYS A 184 -19.71 -10.87 14.58
N GLY A 185 -19.35 -11.38 15.75
CA GLY A 185 -18.57 -10.64 16.74
C GLY A 185 -17.20 -10.23 16.22
N LEU A 186 -16.50 -11.15 15.53
CA LEU A 186 -15.24 -10.84 14.87
C LEU A 186 -15.41 -9.82 13.74
N ALA A 187 -16.45 -9.94 12.90
CA ALA A 187 -16.72 -8.97 11.84
C ALA A 187 -17.02 -7.57 12.42
N LEU A 188 -17.81 -7.51 13.49
CA LEU A 188 -18.13 -6.26 14.19
C LEU A 188 -16.87 -5.64 14.79
N LEU A 189 -16.09 -6.41 15.54
CA LEU A 189 -14.84 -5.93 16.14
C LEU A 189 -13.91 -5.30 15.10
N LEU A 190 -13.67 -6.00 13.99
CA LEU A 190 -12.81 -5.51 12.92
C LEU A 190 -13.41 -4.28 12.21
N ALA A 191 -14.73 -4.24 12.00
CA ALA A 191 -15.40 -3.10 11.39
C ALA A 191 -15.35 -1.84 12.28
N LEU A 192 -15.45 -2.00 13.60
CA LEU A 192 -15.34 -0.90 14.57
C LEU A 192 -13.89 -0.42 14.74
N ALA A 193 -12.91 -1.32 14.67
CA ALA A 193 -11.49 -0.98 14.77
C ALA A 193 -10.95 -0.29 13.51
N ALA A 194 -11.44 -0.67 12.32
CA ALA A 194 -10.97 -0.15 11.03
C ALA A 194 -10.81 1.38 10.95
N PRO A 195 -11.81 2.22 11.32
CA PRO A 195 -11.66 3.68 11.27
C PRO A 195 -10.58 4.21 12.22
N GLY A 196 -10.29 3.50 13.32
CA GLY A 196 -9.20 3.85 14.24
C GLY A 196 -7.81 3.71 13.63
N PHE A 197 -7.66 2.93 12.56
CA PHE A 197 -6.41 2.85 11.80
C PHE A 197 -6.36 3.85 10.65
N HIS A 198 -7.47 4.03 9.93
CA HIS A 198 -7.57 4.94 8.79
C HIS A 198 -9.05 5.27 8.51
N GLU A 199 -9.35 6.50 8.11
CA GLU A 199 -10.71 7.01 7.84
C GLU A 199 -11.51 6.19 6.80
N THR A 200 -10.83 5.53 5.85
CA THR A 200 -11.48 4.62 4.88
C THR A 200 -12.17 3.44 5.58
N GLY A 201 -11.72 3.09 6.79
CA GLY A 201 -12.34 2.09 7.65
C GLY A 201 -13.75 2.45 8.10
N ALA A 202 -14.15 3.72 8.07
CA ALA A 202 -15.52 4.13 8.34
C ALA A 202 -16.54 3.57 7.33
N LEU A 203 -16.06 3.06 6.18
CA LEU A 203 -16.90 2.41 5.19
C LEU A 203 -17.13 0.92 5.48
N ALA A 204 -16.52 0.35 6.53
CA ALA A 204 -16.59 -1.09 6.82
C ALA A 204 -18.04 -1.61 6.89
N GLY A 205 -18.92 -0.96 7.66
CA GLY A 205 -20.33 -1.34 7.74
C GLY A 205 -21.05 -1.30 6.39
N LEU A 206 -20.77 -0.32 5.54
CA LEU A 206 -21.36 -0.23 4.19
C LEU A 206 -20.86 -1.36 3.27
N LEU A 207 -19.59 -1.74 3.38
CA LEU A 207 -19.06 -2.91 2.66
C LEU A 207 -19.78 -4.20 3.09
N LEU A 208 -19.99 -4.39 4.41
CA LEU A 208 -20.72 -5.55 4.92
C LEU A 208 -22.17 -5.58 4.40
N ALA A 209 -22.86 -4.43 4.41
CA ALA A 209 -24.21 -4.28 3.86
C ALA A 209 -24.30 -4.69 2.39
N GLY A 210 -23.33 -4.26 1.57
CA GLY A 210 -23.26 -4.60 0.14
C GLY A 210 -23.22 -6.11 -0.13
N THR A 211 -22.65 -6.90 0.77
CA THR A 211 -22.61 -8.36 0.61
C THR A 211 -23.96 -9.04 0.89
N LEU A 212 -24.80 -8.46 1.74
CA LEU A 212 -26.12 -9.03 2.07
C LEU A 212 -27.11 -8.90 0.91
N VAL A 213 -27.07 -7.77 0.18
CA VAL A 213 -27.90 -7.50 -1.00
C VAL A 213 -27.75 -8.62 -2.05
N SER A 214 -26.57 -9.24 -2.11
CA SER A 214 -26.27 -10.31 -3.05
C SER A 214 -26.80 -11.71 -2.67
N ARG A 215 -27.25 -11.92 -1.42
CA ARG A 215 -27.47 -13.27 -0.87
C ARG A 215 -28.92 -13.73 -0.73
N GLY A 216 -29.93 -12.94 -1.09
CA GLY A 216 -31.33 -13.39 -1.32
C GLY A 216 -32.09 -14.09 -0.16
N ALA A 217 -31.44 -14.43 0.96
CA ALA A 217 -32.01 -15.27 2.01
C ALA A 217 -32.56 -14.43 3.16
N ARG A 218 -33.87 -14.11 3.11
CA ARG A 218 -34.59 -13.30 4.12
C ARG A 218 -34.36 -13.77 5.57
N CYS A 219 -34.12 -15.06 5.80
CA CYS A 219 -33.89 -15.62 7.13
C CYS A 219 -32.50 -15.26 7.70
N ALA A 220 -31.46 -15.17 6.86
CA ALA A 220 -30.12 -14.73 7.28
C ALA A 220 -30.10 -13.23 7.63
N TRP A 221 -30.93 -12.42 6.94
CA TRP A 221 -31.01 -10.98 7.20
C TRP A 221 -31.42 -10.65 8.64
N ARG A 222 -32.42 -11.32 9.20
CA ARG A 222 -32.88 -11.03 10.57
C ARG A 222 -31.81 -11.31 11.62
N ALA A 223 -30.99 -12.35 11.41
CA ALA A 223 -29.93 -12.72 12.34
C ALA A 223 -28.67 -11.84 12.21
N LEU A 224 -28.41 -11.28 11.02
CA LEU A 224 -27.25 -10.45 10.74
C LEU A 224 -27.53 -8.95 10.93
N ALA A 225 -28.79 -8.51 10.80
CA ALA A 225 -29.17 -7.10 10.85
C ALA A 225 -28.73 -6.38 12.13
N PRO A 226 -28.85 -6.94 13.36
CA PRO A 226 -28.39 -6.25 14.56
C PRO A 226 -26.89 -5.94 14.53
N TRP A 227 -26.08 -6.91 14.09
CA TRP A 227 -24.63 -6.76 13.97
C TRP A 227 -24.24 -5.74 12.91
N LEU A 228 -24.93 -5.74 11.77
CA LEU A 228 -24.72 -4.74 10.74
C LEU A 228 -25.11 -3.34 11.23
N ALA A 229 -26.24 -3.21 11.92
CA ALA A 229 -26.68 -1.94 12.50
C ALA A 229 -25.66 -1.42 13.51
N SER A 230 -25.09 -2.28 14.37
CA SER A 230 -24.02 -1.91 15.30
C SER A 230 -22.75 -1.45 14.57
N ALA A 231 -22.35 -2.14 13.50
CA ALA A 231 -21.17 -1.75 12.72
C ALA A 231 -21.39 -0.37 12.05
N LEU A 232 -22.55 -0.16 11.42
CA LEU A 232 -22.92 1.12 10.81
C LEU A 232 -23.02 2.24 11.85
N ALA A 233 -23.63 1.98 13.00
CA ALA A 233 -23.76 2.96 14.08
C ALA A 233 -22.39 3.36 14.62
N GLY A 234 -21.49 2.40 14.89
CA GLY A 234 -20.15 2.70 15.39
C GLY A 234 -19.26 3.40 14.36
N ASN A 235 -19.33 3.02 13.09
CA ASN A 235 -18.64 3.75 12.02
C ASN A 235 -19.21 5.17 11.85
N GLY A 236 -20.53 5.34 11.93
CA GLY A 236 -21.19 6.64 11.92
C GLY A 236 -20.79 7.51 13.11
N ALA A 237 -20.68 6.92 14.31
CA ALA A 237 -20.21 7.60 15.52
C ALA A 237 -18.76 8.09 15.37
N TYR A 238 -17.88 7.29 14.77
CA TYR A 238 -16.51 7.73 14.46
C TYR A 238 -16.51 8.92 13.48
N VAL A 239 -17.30 8.86 12.42
CA VAL A 239 -17.43 9.99 11.46
C VAL A 239 -17.97 11.23 12.18
N ALA A 240 -18.98 11.06 13.04
CA ALA A 240 -19.53 12.16 13.81
C ALA A 240 -18.48 12.78 14.76
N LEU A 241 -17.74 11.95 15.49
CA LEU A 241 -16.65 12.38 16.35
C LEU A 241 -15.58 13.15 15.56
N TRP A 242 -15.19 12.66 14.37
CA TRP A 242 -14.20 13.34 13.55
C TRP A 242 -14.68 14.69 13.00
N PHE A 243 -15.95 14.82 12.60
CA PHE A 243 -16.47 16.07 12.02
C PHE A 243 -16.89 17.11 13.05
N TRP A 244 -17.42 16.69 14.20
CA TRP A 244 -17.95 17.59 15.22
C TRP A 244 -17.13 17.66 16.51
N GLY A 245 -16.30 16.65 16.78
CA GLY A 245 -15.54 16.57 18.03
C GLY A 245 -14.20 17.30 18.02
N PHE A 246 -13.64 17.62 16.84
CA PHE A 246 -12.26 18.11 16.73
C PHE A 246 -12.11 19.31 15.80
N ALA A 247 -11.34 20.30 16.27
CA ALA A 247 -10.83 21.38 15.43
C ALA A 247 -9.79 20.81 14.45
N LYS A 248 -9.88 21.21 13.19
CA LYS A 248 -9.04 20.69 12.11
C LYS A 248 -8.04 21.76 11.71
N PRO A 249 -6.72 21.50 11.69
CA PRO A 249 -5.79 22.39 11.03
C PRO A 249 -6.21 22.47 9.56
N GLY A 250 -6.50 23.67 9.05
CA GLY A 250 -7.18 23.84 7.77
C GLY A 250 -6.26 23.55 6.58
N PRO A 251 -6.41 22.42 5.86
CA PRO A 251 -5.86 22.34 4.52
C PRO A 251 -6.59 23.31 3.59
N ARG A 252 -6.00 23.60 2.42
CA ARG A 252 -6.74 24.29 1.35
C ARG A 252 -8.05 23.55 1.06
N ALA A 253 -9.11 24.30 0.81
CA ALA A 253 -10.38 23.69 0.42
C ALA A 253 -10.22 22.85 -0.86
N VAL A 254 -10.84 21.66 -0.87
CA VAL A 254 -10.83 20.77 -2.03
C VAL A 254 -11.75 21.35 -3.10
N THR A 255 -11.18 21.66 -4.27
CA THR A 255 -11.92 22.22 -5.40
C THR A 255 -12.66 21.13 -6.18
N TRP A 256 -13.61 21.52 -7.03
CA TRP A 256 -14.25 20.57 -7.96
C TRP A 256 -13.21 19.96 -8.92
N TRP A 257 -12.16 20.70 -9.26
CA TRP A 257 -11.09 20.23 -10.13
C TRP A 257 -10.25 19.16 -9.46
N ASP A 258 -9.89 19.33 -8.18
CA ASP A 258 -9.21 18.30 -7.39
C ASP A 258 -10.01 16.99 -7.39
N ARG A 259 -11.33 17.07 -7.23
CA ARG A 259 -12.22 15.88 -7.24
C ARG A 259 -12.14 15.15 -8.58
N LEU A 260 -12.20 15.87 -9.70
CA LEU A 260 -12.05 15.26 -11.02
C LEU A 260 -10.67 14.64 -11.20
N GLN A 261 -9.62 15.35 -10.80
CA GLN A 261 -8.26 14.84 -10.88
C GLN A 261 -8.08 13.56 -10.04
N ASN A 262 -8.64 13.52 -8.84
CA ASN A 262 -8.67 12.33 -8.00
C ASN A 262 -9.42 11.17 -8.68
N VAL A 263 -10.57 11.42 -9.32
CA VAL A 263 -11.30 10.39 -10.08
C VAL A 263 -10.46 9.85 -11.24
N VAL A 264 -9.80 10.70 -12.01
CA VAL A 264 -8.96 10.26 -13.14
C VAL A 264 -7.72 9.51 -12.63
N PHE A 265 -7.15 9.91 -11.50
CA PHE A 265 -6.06 9.18 -10.84
C PHE A 265 -6.51 7.78 -10.38
N TRP A 266 -7.73 7.65 -9.84
CA TRP A 266 -8.33 6.36 -9.55
C TRP A 266 -8.58 5.53 -10.82
N LEU A 267 -9.08 6.14 -11.90
CA LEU A 267 -9.26 5.46 -13.19
C LEU A 267 -7.93 4.92 -13.74
N GLN A 268 -6.84 5.68 -13.59
CA GLN A 268 -5.50 5.21 -13.95
C GLN A 268 -5.15 3.92 -13.22
N ALA A 269 -5.38 3.89 -11.91
CA ALA A 269 -5.11 2.73 -11.08
C ALA A 269 -6.07 1.57 -11.38
N ALA A 270 -7.35 1.85 -11.62
CA ALA A 270 -8.35 0.85 -11.99
C ALA A 270 -8.02 0.17 -13.32
N ALA A 271 -7.43 0.89 -14.26
CA ALA A 271 -6.98 0.39 -15.56
C ALA A 271 -5.45 0.22 -15.67
N TYR A 272 -4.74 0.04 -14.54
CA TYR A 272 -3.28 0.02 -14.49
C TYR A 272 -2.55 -0.89 -15.50
N PRO A 273 -3.09 -2.07 -15.90
CA PRO A 273 -2.40 -2.90 -16.89
C PRO A 273 -2.31 -2.23 -18.27
N VAL A 274 -3.31 -1.41 -18.59
CA VAL A 274 -3.47 -0.72 -19.88
C VAL A 274 -2.90 0.69 -19.84
N THR A 275 -3.17 1.45 -18.78
CA THR A 275 -2.70 2.85 -18.67
C THR A 275 -1.17 2.93 -18.59
N ARG A 276 -0.51 1.89 -18.08
CA ARG A 276 0.95 1.72 -18.17
C ARG A 276 1.47 1.71 -19.60
N GLN A 277 0.70 1.21 -20.56
CA GLN A 277 1.13 1.08 -21.95
C GLN A 277 1.20 2.45 -22.65
N LEU A 278 0.49 3.47 -22.15
CA LEU A 278 0.55 4.82 -22.71
C LEU A 278 1.98 5.36 -22.74
N THR A 279 2.76 5.16 -21.67
CA THR A 279 4.15 5.63 -21.59
C THR A 279 5.13 4.81 -22.43
N VAL A 280 4.68 3.70 -23.05
CA VAL A 280 5.46 2.89 -23.99
C VAL A 280 5.07 3.20 -25.44
N LEU A 281 3.77 3.34 -25.69
CA LEU A 281 3.20 3.40 -27.03
C LEU A 281 3.01 4.82 -27.56
N VAL A 282 2.99 5.81 -26.67
CA VAL A 282 2.71 7.21 -27.02
C VAL A 282 3.97 8.05 -26.79
N ASP A 283 4.18 9.02 -27.68
CA ASP A 283 5.25 10.00 -27.53
C ASP A 283 5.18 10.71 -26.17
N ALA A 284 6.35 10.92 -25.55
CA ALA A 284 6.44 11.45 -24.20
C ALA A 284 5.96 12.91 -24.12
N GLU A 285 6.30 13.74 -25.10
CA GLU A 285 5.94 15.16 -25.09
C GLU A 285 4.44 15.36 -25.31
N TRP A 286 3.85 14.58 -26.22
CA TRP A 286 2.41 14.57 -26.42
C TRP A 286 1.68 14.09 -25.15
N LEU A 287 2.18 13.01 -24.53
CA LEU A 287 1.57 12.42 -23.35
C LEU A 287 1.62 13.36 -22.15
N THR A 288 2.71 14.10 -21.95
CA THR A 288 2.78 15.13 -20.90
C THR A 288 1.71 16.21 -21.08
N ARG A 289 1.44 16.63 -22.32
CA ARG A 289 0.41 17.65 -22.62
C ARG A 289 -1.03 17.12 -22.50
N HIS A 290 -1.25 15.84 -22.76
CA HIS A 290 -2.59 15.24 -22.87
C HIS A 290 -2.85 14.11 -21.85
N ALA A 291 -2.05 14.01 -20.78
CA ALA A 291 -2.09 12.89 -19.83
C ALA A 291 -3.49 12.63 -19.29
N TRP A 292 -4.21 13.68 -18.89
CA TRP A 292 -5.55 13.59 -18.32
C TRP A 292 -6.58 12.97 -19.27
N SER A 293 -6.64 13.43 -20.52
CA SER A 293 -7.58 12.89 -21.52
C SER A 293 -7.16 11.50 -21.99
N ALA A 294 -5.86 11.28 -22.23
CA ALA A 294 -5.34 9.98 -22.63
C ALA A 294 -5.61 8.90 -21.59
N VAL A 295 -5.37 9.19 -20.30
CA VAL A 295 -5.68 8.27 -19.20
C VAL A 295 -7.19 8.06 -19.07
N SER A 296 -8.00 9.12 -19.11
CA SER A 296 -9.46 8.99 -18.98
C SER A 296 -10.06 8.11 -20.07
N VAL A 297 -9.73 8.37 -21.34
CA VAL A 297 -10.25 7.61 -22.48
C VAL A 297 -9.76 6.16 -22.44
N SER A 298 -8.46 5.94 -22.29
CA SER A 298 -7.90 4.58 -22.25
C SER A 298 -8.42 3.76 -21.07
N ALA A 299 -8.59 4.38 -19.89
CA ALA A 299 -9.12 3.70 -18.72
C ALA A 299 -10.59 3.31 -18.90
N LEU A 300 -11.43 4.23 -19.40
CA LEU A 300 -12.84 3.94 -19.68
C LEU A 300 -13.01 2.83 -20.73
N LEU A 301 -12.22 2.86 -21.80
CA LEU A 301 -12.20 1.80 -22.81
C LEU A 301 -11.75 0.46 -22.22
N ALA A 302 -10.68 0.44 -21.42
CA ALA A 302 -10.16 -0.76 -20.80
C ALA A 302 -11.15 -1.38 -19.80
N LEU A 303 -11.75 -0.56 -18.93
CA LEU A 303 -12.76 -1.00 -17.96
C LEU A 303 -14.05 -1.45 -18.66
N GLY A 304 -14.48 -0.73 -19.70
CA GLY A 304 -15.62 -1.12 -20.54
C GLY A 304 -15.40 -2.46 -21.24
N ALA A 305 -14.23 -2.66 -21.86
CA ALA A 305 -13.85 -3.93 -22.46
C ALA A 305 -13.78 -5.06 -21.43
N GLY A 306 -13.20 -4.80 -20.24
CA GLY A 306 -13.18 -5.76 -19.13
C GLY A 306 -14.59 -6.15 -18.67
N LEU A 307 -15.49 -5.17 -18.48
CA LEU A 307 -16.90 -5.39 -18.14
C LEU A 307 -17.63 -6.20 -19.22
N PHE A 308 -17.38 -5.90 -20.51
CA PHE A 308 -17.92 -6.65 -21.62
C PHE A 308 -17.48 -8.12 -21.59
N VAL A 309 -16.19 -8.39 -21.38
CA VAL A 309 -15.65 -9.76 -21.23
C VAL A 309 -16.30 -10.47 -20.04
N HIS A 310 -16.44 -9.79 -18.89
CA HIS A 310 -17.19 -10.32 -17.75
C HIS A 310 -18.66 -10.62 -18.10
N GLY A 311 -19.29 -9.80 -18.92
CA GLY A 311 -20.65 -10.01 -19.46
C GLY A 311 -20.78 -11.27 -20.30
N LEU A 312 -19.83 -11.53 -21.21
CA LEU A 312 -19.77 -12.77 -22.00
C LEU A 312 -19.72 -14.03 -21.09
N GLY A 313 -19.14 -13.90 -19.89
CA GLY A 313 -19.09 -14.96 -18.89
C GLY A 313 -20.22 -14.93 -17.84
N GLY A 314 -21.24 -14.07 -18.00
CA GLY A 314 -22.36 -13.93 -17.07
C GLY A 314 -21.99 -13.31 -15.70
N GLN A 315 -20.90 -12.55 -15.63
CA GLN A 315 -20.32 -12.00 -14.39
C GLN A 315 -20.34 -10.46 -14.35
N ALA A 316 -20.92 -9.78 -15.34
CA ALA A 316 -20.92 -8.31 -15.44
C ALA A 316 -21.40 -7.61 -14.18
N ARG A 317 -22.50 -8.08 -13.55
CA ARG A 317 -23.03 -7.48 -12.31
C ARG A 317 -22.04 -7.56 -11.16
N SER A 318 -21.40 -8.71 -10.97
CA SER A 318 -20.38 -8.90 -9.92
C SER A 318 -19.14 -8.04 -10.19
N ALA A 319 -18.68 -7.99 -11.44
CA ALA A 319 -17.54 -7.18 -11.83
C ALA A 319 -17.80 -5.68 -11.63
N ALA A 320 -18.99 -5.19 -12.02
CA ALA A 320 -19.41 -3.81 -11.78
C ALA A 320 -19.50 -3.51 -10.28
N ALA A 321 -20.08 -4.40 -9.48
CA ALA A 321 -20.15 -4.23 -8.02
C ALA A 321 -18.75 -4.15 -7.39
N ILE A 322 -17.78 -4.95 -7.85
CA ILE A 322 -16.39 -4.88 -7.40
C ILE A 322 -15.77 -3.52 -7.72
N LEU A 323 -15.96 -2.99 -8.93
CA LEU A 323 -15.46 -1.66 -9.30
C LEU A 323 -16.11 -0.55 -8.47
N VAL A 324 -17.43 -0.62 -8.25
CA VAL A 324 -18.16 0.34 -7.41
C VAL A 324 -17.63 0.29 -5.97
N LEU A 325 -17.45 -0.89 -5.39
CA LEU A 325 -16.87 -1.04 -4.05
C LEU A 325 -15.45 -0.47 -3.99
N GLY A 326 -14.64 -0.71 -5.01
CA GLY A 326 -13.30 -0.11 -5.13
C GLY A 326 -13.36 1.42 -5.18
N PHE A 327 -14.27 2.00 -5.96
CA PHE A 327 -14.44 3.44 -6.02
C PHE A 327 -14.96 4.02 -4.69
N LEU A 328 -15.93 3.36 -4.05
CA LEU A 328 -16.44 3.78 -2.74
C LEU A 328 -15.33 3.85 -1.69
N LEU A 329 -14.42 2.88 -1.68
CA LEU A 329 -13.24 2.91 -0.79
C LEU A 329 -12.29 4.08 -1.07
N PHE A 330 -12.26 4.57 -2.31
CA PHE A 330 -11.47 5.75 -2.69
C PHE A 330 -12.24 7.07 -2.55
N ALA A 331 -13.58 7.04 -2.44
CA ALA A 331 -14.43 8.23 -2.41
C ALA A 331 -14.05 9.24 -1.30
N PRO A 332 -13.61 8.84 -0.09
CA PRO A 332 -13.10 9.80 0.89
C PRO A 332 -11.91 10.61 0.38
N VAL A 333 -11.01 10.01 -0.41
CA VAL A 333 -9.89 10.71 -1.04
C VAL A 333 -10.41 11.71 -2.05
N VAL A 334 -11.34 11.31 -2.92
CA VAL A 334 -11.96 12.19 -3.91
C VAL A 334 -12.58 13.41 -3.25
N CYS A 335 -13.35 13.21 -2.18
CA CYS A 335 -14.15 14.27 -1.57
C CYS A 335 -13.35 15.21 -0.66
N PHE A 336 -12.30 14.71 0.01
CA PHE A 336 -11.68 15.41 1.14
C PHE A 336 -10.19 15.69 0.98
N LEU A 337 -9.52 15.20 -0.07
CA LEU A 337 -8.10 15.41 -0.24
C LEU A 337 -7.76 16.22 -1.52
N PRO A 338 -6.88 17.23 -1.41
CA PRO A 338 -6.39 17.97 -2.57
C PRO A 338 -5.55 17.08 -3.50
N PHE A 339 -5.70 17.23 -4.82
CA PHE A 339 -4.90 16.44 -5.77
C PHE A 339 -3.43 16.89 -5.75
N ALA A 340 -3.21 18.16 -6.09
CA ALA A 340 -1.89 18.78 -6.08
C ALA A 340 -1.35 18.91 -4.65
N GLY A 341 -0.12 18.43 -4.46
CA GLY A 341 0.63 18.43 -3.19
C GLY A 341 0.25 17.31 -2.21
N TYR A 342 -0.69 16.43 -2.56
CA TYR A 342 -1.05 15.32 -1.69
C TYR A 342 -1.40 14.02 -2.43
N VAL A 343 -2.55 13.94 -3.13
CA VAL A 343 -2.96 12.68 -3.77
C VAL A 343 -2.00 12.25 -4.87
N GLN A 344 -1.49 13.20 -5.66
CA GLN A 344 -0.53 12.91 -6.72
C GLN A 344 0.79 12.30 -6.20
N ASP A 345 1.18 12.62 -4.96
CA ASP A 345 2.43 12.21 -4.30
C ASP A 345 2.20 11.00 -3.36
N GLY A 346 0.94 10.58 -3.23
CA GLY A 346 0.48 9.59 -2.27
C GLY A 346 -0.19 8.36 -2.88
N PRO A 347 0.47 7.58 -3.77
CA PRO A 347 -0.09 6.34 -4.31
C PRO A 347 -0.50 5.33 -3.22
N ARG A 348 0.03 5.43 -2.00
CA ARG A 348 -0.44 4.66 -0.82
C ARG A 348 -1.96 4.74 -0.59
N LEU A 349 -2.61 5.84 -0.99
CA LEU A 349 -4.06 6.03 -0.89
C LEU A 349 -4.85 5.03 -1.76
N LEU A 350 -4.24 4.45 -2.78
CA LEU A 350 -4.84 3.42 -3.63
C LEU A 350 -4.76 2.01 -3.02
N TYR A 351 -3.99 1.82 -1.94
CA TYR A 351 -3.78 0.50 -1.35
C TYR A 351 -5.08 -0.16 -0.83
N PRO A 352 -5.97 0.52 -0.07
CA PRO A 352 -7.24 -0.09 0.38
C PRO A 352 -8.18 -0.48 -0.76
N VAL A 353 -8.01 0.15 -1.93
CA VAL A 353 -8.82 -0.05 -3.13
C VAL A 353 -8.28 -1.19 -4.00
N ALA A 354 -6.95 -1.41 -3.96
CA ALA A 354 -6.24 -2.39 -4.76
C ALA A 354 -6.83 -3.82 -4.69
N PRO A 355 -7.34 -4.34 -3.55
CA PRO A 355 -8.00 -5.64 -3.52
C PRO A 355 -9.17 -5.78 -4.50
N ALA A 356 -9.98 -4.72 -4.64
CA ALA A 356 -11.11 -4.71 -5.58
C ALA A 356 -10.61 -4.71 -7.04
N LEU A 357 -9.63 -3.86 -7.36
CA LEU A 357 -9.06 -3.76 -8.71
C LEU A 357 -8.36 -5.06 -9.13
N ALA A 358 -7.57 -5.65 -8.23
CA ALA A 358 -6.92 -6.93 -8.46
C ALA A 358 -7.93 -8.07 -8.64
N THR A 359 -9.05 -8.04 -7.92
CA THR A 359 -10.15 -9.00 -8.11
C THR A 359 -10.82 -8.84 -9.47
N PHE A 360 -11.08 -7.60 -9.91
CA PHE A 360 -11.70 -7.33 -11.21
C PHE A 360 -10.89 -7.93 -12.37
N TRP A 361 -9.58 -7.67 -12.40
CA TRP A 361 -8.69 -8.20 -13.44
C TRP A 361 -8.41 -9.71 -13.26
N GLY A 362 -8.22 -10.17 -12.01
CA GLY A 362 -7.96 -11.58 -11.70
C GLY A 362 -9.12 -12.53 -12.04
N MET A 363 -10.35 -12.01 -12.13
CA MET A 363 -11.53 -12.78 -12.52
C MET A 363 -11.73 -12.91 -14.05
N LEU A 364 -11.03 -12.14 -14.88
CA LEU A 364 -11.26 -12.14 -16.34
C LEU A 364 -11.11 -13.52 -17.01
N PRO A 365 -10.06 -14.33 -16.73
CA PRO A 365 -9.93 -15.64 -17.37
C PRO A 365 -11.12 -16.58 -17.10
N ARG A 366 -11.78 -16.43 -15.94
CA ARG A 366 -12.98 -17.19 -15.60
C ARG A 366 -14.15 -16.84 -16.52
N ALA A 367 -14.27 -15.58 -16.93
CA ALA A 367 -15.29 -15.17 -17.89
C ALA A 367 -15.05 -15.79 -19.27
N GLY A 368 -13.79 -15.80 -19.73
CA GLY A 368 -13.41 -16.47 -20.98
C GLY A 368 -13.70 -17.98 -21.00
N TRP A 369 -13.54 -18.67 -19.86
CA TRP A 369 -13.84 -20.10 -19.76
C TRP A 369 -15.32 -20.45 -20.00
N ARG A 370 -16.21 -19.50 -19.76
CA ARG A 370 -17.66 -19.66 -19.94
C ARG A 370 -18.13 -19.31 -21.34
N TRP A 371 -17.27 -18.76 -22.19
CA TRP A 371 -17.60 -18.40 -23.58
C TRP A 371 -17.20 -19.52 -24.56
N PRO A 372 -18.13 -20.33 -25.09
CA PRO A 372 -17.76 -21.57 -25.79
C PRO A 372 -17.04 -21.35 -27.13
N ARG A 373 -17.44 -20.32 -27.88
CA ARG A 373 -16.94 -20.04 -29.24
C ARG A 373 -15.60 -19.29 -29.26
N GLY A 374 -15.26 -18.57 -28.18
CA GLY A 374 -14.07 -17.72 -28.08
C GLY A 374 -13.13 -18.11 -26.94
N ARG A 375 -13.31 -19.28 -26.31
CA ARG A 375 -12.63 -19.68 -25.07
C ARG A 375 -11.10 -19.56 -25.16
N LEU A 376 -10.49 -20.11 -26.21
CA LEU A 376 -9.03 -20.09 -26.36
C LEU A 376 -8.48 -18.67 -26.43
N VAL A 377 -9.10 -17.83 -27.27
CA VAL A 377 -8.72 -16.42 -27.45
C VAL A 377 -8.92 -15.64 -26.15
N ALA A 378 -10.07 -15.78 -25.50
CA ALA A 378 -10.37 -15.07 -24.25
C ALA A 378 -9.43 -15.48 -23.11
N VAL A 379 -9.08 -16.76 -23.00
CA VAL A 379 -8.11 -17.26 -22.02
C VAL A 379 -6.70 -16.76 -22.33
N ALA A 380 -6.28 -16.82 -23.60
CA ALA A 380 -4.96 -16.35 -24.01
C ALA A 380 -4.79 -14.85 -23.75
N LEU A 381 -5.75 -14.02 -24.17
CA LEU A 381 -5.73 -12.57 -23.95
C LEU A 381 -5.79 -12.23 -22.46
N SER A 382 -6.64 -12.90 -21.68
CA SER A 382 -6.69 -12.67 -20.23
C SER A 382 -5.41 -13.12 -19.54
N GLY A 383 -4.80 -14.22 -19.98
CA GLY A 383 -3.52 -14.72 -19.48
C GLY A 383 -2.38 -13.76 -19.79
N LEU A 384 -2.31 -13.26 -21.02
CA LEU A 384 -1.34 -12.24 -21.44
C LEU A 384 -1.49 -10.96 -20.61
N LEU A 385 -2.73 -10.49 -20.42
CA LEU A 385 -3.01 -9.29 -19.64
C LEU A 385 -2.55 -9.44 -18.17
N VAL A 386 -2.82 -10.60 -17.56
CA VAL A 386 -2.35 -10.89 -16.19
C VAL A 386 -0.83 -10.98 -16.14
N ALA A 387 -0.19 -11.64 -17.10
CA ALA A 387 1.27 -11.74 -17.15
C ALA A 387 1.91 -10.35 -17.30
N LEU A 388 1.37 -9.49 -18.17
CA LEU A 388 1.80 -8.11 -18.33
C LEU A 388 1.60 -7.32 -17.04
N ALA A 389 0.43 -7.42 -16.40
CA ALA A 389 0.14 -6.72 -15.15
C ALA A 389 1.09 -7.14 -14.01
N LEU A 390 1.41 -8.44 -13.90
CA LEU A 390 2.38 -8.95 -12.93
C LEU A 390 3.79 -8.42 -13.24
N LEU A 391 4.24 -8.49 -14.49
CA LEU A 391 5.55 -7.99 -14.89
C LEU A 391 5.68 -6.48 -14.63
N GLN A 392 4.65 -5.69 -14.98
CA GLN A 392 4.59 -4.27 -14.70
C GLN A 392 4.67 -3.99 -13.20
N GLY A 393 3.90 -4.74 -12.40
CA GLY A 393 3.91 -4.67 -10.95
C GLY A 393 5.28 -4.92 -10.33
N VAL A 394 5.87 -6.07 -10.65
CA VAL A 394 7.19 -6.48 -10.16
C VAL A 394 8.26 -5.47 -10.55
N THR A 395 8.30 -5.04 -11.81
CA THR A 395 9.30 -4.08 -12.30
C THR A 395 9.14 -2.70 -11.67
N PHE A 396 7.89 -2.26 -11.47
CA PHE A 396 7.59 -0.99 -10.83
C PHE A 396 8.08 -0.97 -9.38
N VAL A 397 7.73 -2.00 -8.60
CA VAL A 397 8.17 -2.13 -7.20
C VAL A 397 9.69 -2.24 -7.11
N ALA A 398 10.33 -3.07 -7.93
CA ALA A 398 11.79 -3.26 -7.91
C ALA A 398 12.56 -1.96 -8.18
N ARG A 399 12.07 -1.09 -9.07
CA ARG A 399 12.67 0.23 -9.32
C ARG A 399 12.54 1.17 -8.13
N ARG A 400 11.40 1.15 -7.42
CA ARG A 400 11.18 1.98 -6.23
C ARG A 400 11.97 1.48 -5.04
N THR A 401 12.14 0.16 -4.92
CA THR A 401 13.05 -0.46 -3.95
C THR A 401 14.46 0.11 -4.08
N LYS A 402 15.00 0.23 -5.31
CA LYS A 402 16.33 0.82 -5.53
C LYS A 402 16.42 2.29 -5.09
N LEU A 403 15.39 3.10 -5.37
CA LEU A 403 15.34 4.48 -4.89
C LEU A 403 15.28 4.55 -3.35
N ALA A 404 14.53 3.66 -2.71
CA ALA A 404 14.50 3.56 -1.24
C ALA A 404 15.82 3.10 -0.63
N GLU A 405 16.55 2.18 -1.27
CA GLU A 405 17.89 1.79 -0.84
C GLU A 405 18.84 3.00 -0.87
N GLN A 406 18.78 3.82 -1.92
CA GLN A 406 19.58 5.05 -2.03
C GLN A 406 19.18 6.10 -0.98
N ALA A 407 17.87 6.34 -0.81
CA ALA A 407 17.34 7.23 0.22
C ALA A 407 17.77 6.79 1.63
N SER A 408 17.65 5.50 1.91
CA SER A 408 18.03 4.90 3.19
C SER A 408 19.53 5.00 3.43
N ALA A 409 20.36 4.72 2.42
CA ALA A 409 21.81 4.85 2.53
C ALA A 409 22.24 6.27 2.92
N ALA A 410 21.59 7.29 2.36
CA ALA A 410 21.83 8.68 2.72
C ALA A 410 21.47 8.96 4.20
N GLN A 411 20.29 8.53 4.65
CA GLN A 411 19.87 8.68 6.05
C GLN A 411 20.77 7.90 7.02
N GLU A 412 21.14 6.67 6.70
CA GLU A 412 22.03 5.85 7.53
C GLU A 412 23.44 6.45 7.62
N ALA A 413 23.92 7.11 6.57
CA ALA A 413 25.19 7.82 6.62
C ALA A 413 25.16 9.01 7.60
N VAL A 414 24.02 9.72 7.68
CA VAL A 414 23.80 10.77 8.69
C VAL A 414 23.80 10.17 10.11
N VAL A 415 23.07 9.06 10.30
CA VAL A 415 23.02 8.34 11.59
C VAL A 415 24.40 7.86 12.03
N ALA A 416 25.18 7.28 11.10
CA ALA A 416 26.54 6.81 11.37
C ALA A 416 27.48 7.97 11.74
N ALA A 417 27.40 9.10 11.02
CA ALA A 417 28.21 10.29 11.30
C ALA A 417 27.88 10.89 12.67
N ALA A 418 26.61 10.95 13.05
CA ALA A 418 26.17 11.41 14.36
C ALA A 418 26.65 10.47 15.47
N ARG A 419 26.52 9.15 15.28
CA ARG A 419 26.99 8.13 16.24
C ARG A 419 28.51 8.19 16.48
N ALA A 420 29.29 8.51 15.46
CA ALA A 420 30.75 8.60 15.57
C ALA A 420 31.23 9.85 16.35
N ALA A 421 30.38 10.85 16.54
CA ALA A 421 30.71 12.08 17.27
C ALA A 421 29.52 12.56 18.09
N PRO A 422 29.18 11.83 19.17
CA PRO A 422 28.10 12.24 20.05
C PRO A 422 28.41 13.62 20.65
N CYS A 423 27.37 14.41 20.89
CA CYS A 423 27.43 15.73 21.54
C CYS A 423 27.88 16.93 20.68
N TRP A 424 28.21 16.75 19.39
CA TRP A 424 28.51 17.88 18.50
C TRP A 424 27.28 18.28 17.68
N PRO A 425 27.06 19.58 17.41
CA PRO A 425 26.02 20.01 16.47
C PRO A 425 26.41 19.61 15.04
N LEU A 426 25.43 19.18 14.24
CA LEU A 426 25.65 18.56 12.92
C LEU A 426 25.04 19.38 11.80
N VAL A 427 25.77 19.57 10.70
CA VAL A 427 25.24 20.10 9.44
C VAL A 427 25.30 18.99 8.39
N VAL A 428 24.13 18.66 7.82
CA VAL A 428 24.00 17.77 6.68
C VAL A 428 23.95 18.61 5.41
N VAL A 429 24.98 18.50 4.57
CA VAL A 429 25.06 19.22 3.29
C VAL A 429 24.66 18.27 2.17
N ASN A 430 23.75 18.72 1.29
CA ASN A 430 23.28 18.02 0.10
C ASN A 430 22.59 16.66 0.37
N GLY A 431 21.95 16.52 1.54
CA GLY A 431 21.10 15.37 1.80
C GLY A 431 19.89 15.33 0.87
N PRO A 432 19.36 14.16 0.51
CA PRO A 432 18.18 14.07 -0.35
C PRO A 432 16.88 14.29 0.43
N ALA A 433 15.96 15.04 -0.16
CA ALA A 433 14.58 15.12 0.30
C ALA A 433 13.67 14.10 -0.40
N TRP A 434 13.86 13.95 -1.71
CA TRP A 434 13.07 13.09 -2.56
C TRP A 434 13.92 12.59 -3.72
N LEU A 435 13.73 11.34 -4.14
CA LEU A 435 14.37 10.74 -5.31
C LEU A 435 13.30 10.33 -6.32
N ALA A 436 13.54 10.55 -7.61
CA ALA A 436 12.65 10.12 -8.68
C ALA A 436 13.39 9.65 -9.92
N LEU A 437 12.72 8.80 -10.71
CA LEU A 437 13.17 8.49 -12.06
C LEU A 437 12.86 9.67 -12.99
N HIS A 438 13.68 9.87 -14.02
CA HIS A 438 13.47 10.91 -15.04
C HIS A 438 12.16 10.73 -15.82
N ARG A 439 11.68 9.50 -15.94
CA ARG A 439 10.42 9.16 -16.60
C ARG A 439 9.62 8.21 -15.74
N TYR A 440 8.39 8.59 -15.45
CA TYR A 440 7.46 7.73 -14.74
C TYR A 440 6.78 6.73 -15.68
N GLU A 441 6.52 5.56 -15.12
CA GLU A 441 5.83 4.48 -15.79
C GLU A 441 4.34 4.76 -15.99
N TYR A 442 3.74 5.62 -15.17
CA TYR A 442 2.35 6.02 -15.27
C TYR A 442 2.24 7.54 -15.52
N PRO A 443 1.30 7.99 -16.38
CA PRO A 443 1.22 9.40 -16.78
C PRO A 443 0.87 10.38 -15.66
N LEU A 444 0.04 9.98 -14.70
CA LEU A 444 -0.45 10.85 -13.63
C LEU A 444 0.12 10.44 -12.28
N GLY A 445 0.69 11.39 -11.54
CA GLY A 445 1.27 11.20 -10.21
C GLY A 445 2.80 11.23 -10.20
N HIS A 446 3.37 11.39 -9.01
CA HIS A 446 4.81 11.40 -8.77
C HIS A 446 5.22 10.15 -8.01
N PHE A 447 5.85 9.22 -8.74
CA PHE A 447 6.15 7.87 -8.24
C PHE A 447 7.63 7.71 -7.89
N GLY A 448 8.15 8.59 -7.04
CA GLY A 448 9.50 8.48 -6.48
C GLY A 448 9.50 7.94 -5.06
N MET A 449 10.57 8.25 -4.33
CA MET A 449 10.78 7.85 -2.95
C MET A 449 11.16 9.05 -2.09
N ASN A 450 10.41 9.30 -1.02
CA ASN A 450 10.75 10.34 -0.05
C ASN A 450 11.88 9.83 0.83
N ALA A 451 12.95 10.60 0.90
CA ALA A 451 14.02 10.39 1.86
C ALA A 451 13.65 11.18 3.13
N GLN A 452 14.31 12.30 3.38
CA GLN A 452 13.97 13.20 4.47
C GLN A 452 13.07 14.35 3.95
N PRO A 453 11.78 14.43 4.27
CA PRO A 453 10.92 15.49 3.75
C PRO A 453 11.43 16.88 4.14
N SER A 454 11.30 17.87 3.25
CA SER A 454 11.86 19.22 3.46
C SER A 454 11.29 19.96 4.68
N TYR A 455 10.09 19.57 5.13
CA TYR A 455 9.41 20.14 6.30
C TYR A 455 9.77 19.45 7.62
N HIS A 456 10.58 18.37 7.60
CA HIS A 456 11.16 17.77 8.80
C HIS A 456 12.68 17.71 8.67
N GLY A 457 13.43 18.15 9.68
CA GLY A 457 14.88 18.02 9.67
C GLY A 457 15.36 16.61 9.98
N TYR A 458 16.66 16.38 9.78
CA TYR A 458 17.32 15.12 10.20
C TYR A 458 17.38 14.97 11.73
N ASP A 459 17.03 15.99 12.50
CA ASP A 459 16.89 15.95 13.95
C ASP A 459 15.88 14.89 14.40
N ALA A 460 14.70 14.83 13.79
CA ALA A 460 13.69 13.81 14.13
C ALA A 460 14.21 12.40 13.88
N LEU A 461 14.90 12.18 12.75
CA LEU A 461 15.55 10.89 12.45
C LEU A 461 16.58 10.54 13.52
N LEU A 462 17.49 11.46 13.85
CA LEU A 462 18.53 11.21 14.84
C LEU A 462 17.96 11.05 16.24
N GLN A 463 16.88 11.75 16.59
CA GLN A 463 16.20 11.63 17.87
C GLN A 463 15.59 10.22 18.02
N VAL A 464 14.86 9.74 17.03
CA VAL A 464 14.28 8.38 17.06
C VAL A 464 15.37 7.31 17.04
N ARG A 465 16.43 7.48 16.24
CA ARG A 465 17.48 6.45 16.06
C ARG A 465 18.47 6.40 17.21
N LEU A 466 18.85 7.54 17.78
CA LEU A 466 19.96 7.68 18.72
C LEU A 466 19.59 8.40 20.03
N GLY A 467 18.36 8.90 20.19
CA GLY A 467 18.02 9.79 21.31
C GLY A 467 18.72 11.15 21.20
N TRP A 468 19.07 11.56 19.98
CA TRP A 468 19.85 12.77 19.70
C TRP A 468 19.14 14.04 20.17
N ARG A 469 19.91 14.96 20.78
CA ARG A 469 19.39 16.24 21.29
C ARG A 469 20.21 17.46 20.87
N THR A 470 21.34 17.27 20.20
CA THR A 470 22.15 18.40 19.75
C THR A 470 21.59 18.98 18.46
N PRO A 471 21.76 20.29 18.20
CA PRO A 471 21.22 20.94 17.02
C PRO A 471 21.67 20.28 15.71
N VAL A 472 20.73 20.12 14.78
CA VAL A 472 20.98 19.61 13.43
C VAL A 472 20.52 20.66 12.42
N ARG A 473 21.33 20.92 11.40
CA ARG A 473 20.99 21.80 10.28
C ARG A 473 21.18 21.06 8.97
N SER A 474 20.51 21.55 7.93
CA SER A 474 20.65 21.00 6.59
C SER A 474 20.76 22.11 5.56
N LEU A 475 21.73 21.98 4.65
CA LEU A 475 22.04 22.97 3.62
C LEU A 475 22.11 22.29 2.24
N ALA A 476 21.59 22.96 1.23
CA ALA A 476 21.72 22.60 -0.17
C ALA A 476 22.75 23.53 -0.83
N VAL A 477 23.94 23.01 -1.13
CA VAL A 477 25.09 23.74 -1.68
C VAL A 477 25.50 23.10 -3.01
N GLU A 478 25.01 23.67 -4.10
CA GLU A 478 25.29 23.23 -5.49
C GLU A 478 25.30 21.70 -5.70
N PRO A 479 24.26 20.96 -5.26
CA PRO A 479 24.25 19.50 -5.37
C PRO A 479 24.17 19.05 -6.83
N ALA A 480 24.94 18.03 -7.18
CA ALA A 480 24.77 17.29 -8.44
C ALA A 480 23.49 16.43 -8.38
N THR A 481 22.34 17.08 -8.57
CA THR A 481 21.01 16.47 -8.40
C THR A 481 20.66 15.47 -9.49
N HIS A 482 21.15 15.68 -10.70
CA HIS A 482 20.86 14.85 -11.86
C HIS A 482 21.87 13.71 -12.01
N GLN A 483 21.41 12.47 -11.91
CA GLN A 483 22.19 11.25 -12.16
C GLN A 483 21.71 10.61 -13.48
N ARG A 484 22.35 9.55 -13.96
CA ARG A 484 21.99 8.93 -15.26
C ARG A 484 20.54 8.46 -15.31
N ASP A 485 20.10 7.72 -14.29
CA ASP A 485 18.78 7.05 -14.30
C ASP A 485 17.75 7.70 -13.36
N TRP A 486 18.20 8.61 -12.49
CA TRP A 486 17.37 9.23 -11.45
C TRP A 486 17.84 10.65 -11.12
N THR A 487 16.99 11.39 -10.42
CA THR A 487 17.29 12.72 -9.88
C THR A 487 16.85 12.79 -8.43
N PHE A 488 17.40 13.74 -7.67
CA PHE A 488 16.90 14.03 -6.33
C PHE A 488 16.73 15.53 -6.08
N GLY A 489 15.72 15.86 -5.27
CA GLY A 489 15.57 17.19 -4.69
C GLY A 489 16.42 17.28 -3.42
N PRO A 490 17.27 18.31 -3.25
CA PRO A 490 18.07 18.45 -2.05
C PRO A 490 17.20 18.86 -0.85
N HIS A 491 17.62 18.43 0.33
CA HIS A 491 17.04 18.78 1.62
C HIS A 491 17.82 19.94 2.27
N GLY A 492 17.10 20.78 3.00
CA GLY A 492 17.66 21.93 3.70
C GLY A 492 17.49 23.24 2.95
N GLN A 493 17.92 24.32 3.60
CA GLN A 493 17.88 25.65 3.00
C GLN A 493 18.98 25.79 1.94
N PRO A 494 18.76 26.59 0.87
CA PRO A 494 19.84 26.97 -0.03
C PRO A 494 20.99 27.60 0.77
N GLY A 495 22.22 27.22 0.46
CA GLY A 495 23.39 27.77 1.14
C GLY A 495 24.64 27.82 0.25
N THR A 496 25.72 28.36 0.81
CA THR A 496 27.00 28.54 0.09
C THR A 496 28.15 27.78 0.77
N LEU A 497 29.25 27.57 0.04
CA LEU A 497 30.48 27.00 0.61
C LEU A 497 31.06 27.89 1.72
N ALA A 498 30.90 29.21 1.64
CA ALA A 498 31.33 30.16 2.67
C ALA A 498 30.56 29.96 3.98
N GLU A 499 29.25 29.74 3.91
CA GLU A 499 28.42 29.44 5.10
C GLU A 499 28.81 28.11 5.74
N VAL A 500 29.09 27.08 4.92
CA VAL A 500 29.58 25.79 5.42
C VAL A 500 30.92 25.96 6.15
N ALA A 501 31.84 26.75 5.59
CA ALA A 501 33.11 27.06 6.24
C ALA A 501 32.92 27.82 7.56
N ALA A 502 32.01 28.80 7.60
CA ALA A 502 31.69 29.55 8.81
C ALA A 502 31.12 28.64 9.91
N LEU A 503 30.20 27.74 9.58
CA LEU A 503 29.65 26.76 10.52
C LEU A 503 30.74 25.82 11.06
N ARG A 504 31.67 25.39 10.20
CA ARG A 504 32.81 24.57 10.61
C ARG A 504 33.70 25.30 11.62
N LEU A 505 34.00 26.58 11.37
CA LEU A 505 34.76 27.42 12.30
C LEU A 505 34.02 27.68 13.62
N ALA A 506 32.69 27.74 13.57
CA ALA A 506 31.82 27.84 14.74
C ALA A 506 31.66 26.51 15.52
N GLY A 507 32.45 25.47 15.18
CA GLY A 507 32.45 24.19 15.86
C GLY A 507 31.34 23.23 15.42
N TRP A 508 30.69 23.45 14.27
CA TRP A 508 29.76 22.47 13.72
C TRP A 508 30.49 21.35 12.99
N ARG A 509 30.03 20.12 13.19
CA ARG A 509 30.46 18.99 12.38
C ARG A 509 29.74 19.04 11.04
N ILE A 510 30.50 18.99 9.96
CA ILE A 510 29.95 19.04 8.59
C ILE A 510 29.98 17.64 7.99
N LEU A 511 28.85 17.21 7.42
CA LEU A 511 28.71 15.98 6.67
C LEU A 511 28.21 16.32 5.27
N HIS A 512 29.04 16.09 4.25
CA HIS A 512 28.63 16.19 2.86
C HIS A 512 28.11 14.84 2.37
N LEU A 513 26.91 14.85 1.81
CA LEU A 513 26.36 13.73 1.06
C LEU A 513 26.60 13.98 -0.43
N VAL A 514 27.34 13.06 -1.06
CA VAL A 514 27.69 13.13 -2.48
C VAL A 514 26.94 12.04 -3.21
N ALA A 515 26.07 12.45 -4.13
CA ALA A 515 25.34 11.54 -5.00
C ALA A 515 26.24 11.01 -6.12
N SER A 516 26.07 9.73 -6.43
CA SER A 516 26.74 9.05 -7.53
C SER A 516 25.80 7.99 -8.14
N GLU A 517 26.20 7.39 -9.24
CA GLU A 517 25.49 6.25 -9.85
C GLU A 517 25.30 5.07 -8.87
N ARG A 518 26.20 4.90 -7.90
CA ARG A 518 26.11 3.84 -6.89
C ARG A 518 25.26 4.22 -5.67
N GLY A 519 24.70 5.44 -5.65
CA GLY A 519 23.96 5.99 -4.53
C GLY A 519 24.73 7.10 -3.80
N PHE A 520 24.41 7.32 -2.54
CA PHE A 520 25.02 8.37 -1.72
C PHE A 520 26.26 7.87 -0.98
N SER A 521 27.28 8.71 -0.94
CA SER A 521 28.46 8.55 -0.07
C SER A 521 28.57 9.75 0.86
N ALA A 522 29.18 9.53 2.03
CA ALA A 522 29.38 10.57 3.03
C ALA A 522 30.86 10.91 3.18
N THR A 523 31.17 12.20 3.26
CA THR A 523 32.52 12.70 3.53
C THR A 523 32.49 13.92 4.45
N ALA A 524 33.56 14.10 5.22
CA ALA A 524 33.77 15.28 6.07
C ALA A 524 34.45 16.44 5.32
N SER A 525 35.05 16.18 4.15
CA SER A 525 35.63 17.20 3.27
C SER A 525 34.62 17.63 2.21
N ALA A 526 34.66 18.89 1.78
CA ALA A 526 33.89 19.29 0.60
C ALA A 526 34.35 18.44 -0.61
N PRO A 527 33.44 17.98 -1.47
CA PRO A 527 33.85 17.45 -2.77
C PRO A 527 34.55 18.57 -3.54
N LEU A 528 35.79 18.32 -3.97
CA LEU A 528 36.57 19.22 -4.83
C LEU A 528 36.01 19.21 -6.26
#